data_AF-R9H5Z2-F1
#
_entry.id   AF-R9H5Z2-F1
#
_cell.length_a   1.000
_cell.length_b   1.000
_cell.length_c   1.000
_cell.angle_alpha   90.00
_cell.angle_beta   90.00
_cell.angle_gamma   90.00
#
_symmetry.space_group_name_H-M   'P 1'
#
loop_
_entity.id
_entity.type
_entity.pdbx_description
1 polymer ?
#
loop_
_entity_poly.entity_id
_entity_poly.type
_entity_poly.pdbx_seq_one_letter_code
_entity_poly.pdbx_strand_id
1 'polypeptide(L)' 'MPYEKDSRKGIIKAVKTGNEIKGVWIYSQEGMQDSLDIAFKLQDASLLQKPFSVDISTGRQVLRDSSAYSIQYTRRTCK' A
#
# COMPACT_ATOMS: atom_id res chain seq x y z
N MET A 1 -8.23 11.69 20.59
CA MET A 1 -8.41 10.69 19.52
C MET A 1 -7.32 9.65 19.69
N PRO A 2 -7.62 8.36 19.90
CA PRO A 2 -6.56 7.39 20.21
C PRO A 2 -5.74 7.14 18.94
N TYR A 3 -4.53 7.71 18.94
CA TYR A 3 -3.50 7.66 17.91
C TYR A 3 -3.02 6.23 17.59
N GLU A 4 -3.32 5.27 18.45
CA GLU A 4 -2.87 3.87 18.33
C GLU A 4 -3.76 2.99 17.42
N LYS A 5 -4.90 3.51 16.92
CA LYS A 5 -5.94 2.67 16.30
C LYS A 5 -5.72 2.30 14.81
N ASP A 6 -4.71 2.78 14.10
CA ASP A 6 -4.63 2.55 12.63
C ASP A 6 -3.26 2.08 12.10
N SER A 7 -2.53 1.25 12.87
CA SER A 7 -1.51 0.40 12.25
C SER A 7 -2.13 -0.94 11.86
N ARG A 8 -2.85 -0.96 10.73
CA ARG A 8 -3.28 -2.23 10.13
C ARG A 8 -2.03 -3.02 9.77
N LYS A 9 -1.97 -4.28 10.20
CA LYS A 9 -0.87 -5.21 9.89
C LYS A 9 -1.39 -6.30 8.98
N GLY A 10 -0.55 -6.78 8.08
CA GLY A 10 -0.96 -7.74 7.09
C GLY A 10 0.21 -8.29 6.28
N ILE A 11 -0.13 -9.12 5.29
CA ILE A 11 0.80 -9.79 4.39
C ILE A 11 0.70 -9.13 3.01
N ILE A 12 1.84 -8.79 2.43
CA ILE A 12 1.93 -8.36 1.04
C ILE A 12 2.23 -9.58 0.18
N LYS A 13 1.34 -9.88 -0.78
CA LYS A 13 1.60 -10.85 -1.85
C LYS A 13 1.79 -10.05 -3.14
N ALA A 14 3.03 -9.94 -3.60
CA ALA A 14 3.37 -9.13 -4.76
C ALA A 14 4.42 -9.79 -5.65
N VAL A 15 4.40 -9.41 -6.92
CA VAL A 15 5.40 -9.77 -7.94
C VAL A 15 6.23 -8.53 -8.25
N LYS A 16 7.55 -8.72 -8.30
CA LYS A 16 8.50 -7.67 -8.72
C LYS A 16 8.92 -7.89 -10.16
N THR A 17 8.71 -6.89 -11.01
CA THR A 17 9.14 -6.87 -12.41
C THR A 17 10.00 -5.64 -12.66
N GLY A 18 11.29 -5.84 -12.91
CA GLY A 18 12.25 -4.74 -12.96
C GLY A 18 12.26 -3.96 -11.64
N ASN A 19 11.92 -2.66 -11.69
CA ASN A 19 11.83 -1.80 -10.51
C ASN A 19 10.41 -1.65 -9.96
N GLU A 20 9.41 -2.28 -10.58
CA GLU A 20 8.02 -2.18 -10.17
C GLU A 20 7.61 -3.40 -9.34
N ILE A 21 6.84 -3.18 -8.28
CA ILE A 21 6.31 -4.22 -7.39
C ILE A 21 4.80 -4.03 -7.33
N LYS A 22 4.04 -5.00 -7.83
CA LYS A 22 2.57 -4.96 -7.87
C LYS A 22 1.99 -6.18 -7.19
N GLY A 23 0.89 -6.01 -6.47
CA GLY A 23 0.24 -7.12 -5.80
C GLY A 23 -0.91 -6.67 -4.92
N VAL A 24 -1.19 -7.50 -3.92
CA VAL A 24 -2.30 -7.31 -2.99
C VAL A 24 -1.75 -7.32 -1.57
N TRP A 25 -2.13 -6.31 -0.79
CA TRP A 25 -1.94 -6.29 0.65
C TRP A 25 -3.18 -6.85 1.33
N ILE A 26 -2.99 -7.92 2.09
CA ILE A 26 -4.06 -8.63 2.78
C ILE A 26 -3.89 -8.34 4.28
N TYR A 27 -4.89 -7.73 4.90
CA TYR A 27 -4.84 -7.26 6.29
C TYR A 27 -6.10 -7.66 7.07
N SER A 28 -6.03 -7.57 8.39
CA SER A 28 -7.18 -7.84 9.26
C SER A 28 -7.67 -6.56 9.92
N GLN A 29 -8.97 -6.33 9.89
CA GLN A 29 -9.65 -5.24 10.58
C GLN A 29 -10.89 -5.78 11.28
N GLU A 30 -11.00 -5.51 12.60
CA GLU A 30 -12.17 -5.88 13.40
C GLU A 30 -12.54 -7.39 13.30
N GLY A 31 -11.52 -8.25 13.20
CA GLY A 31 -11.69 -9.70 13.07
C GLY A 31 -12.02 -10.19 11.66
N MET A 32 -12.20 -9.30 10.69
CA MET A 32 -12.43 -9.63 9.29
C MET A 32 -11.15 -9.45 8.47
N GLN A 33 -10.96 -10.28 7.46
CA GLN A 33 -9.88 -10.15 6.50
C GLN A 33 -10.33 -9.29 5.32
N ASP A 34 -9.52 -8.32 4.94
CA ASP A 34 -9.73 -7.47 3.78
C ASP A 34 -8.43 -7.39 2.96
N SER A 35 -8.54 -6.85 1.76
CA SER A 35 -7.44 -6.76 0.80
C SER A 35 -7.47 -5.46 0.02
N LEU A 36 -6.28 -4.97 -0.32
CA LEU A 36 -6.10 -3.75 -1.09
C LEU A 36 -5.00 -3.94 -2.14
N ASP A 37 -5.30 -3.56 -3.38
CA ASP A 37 -4.29 -3.55 -4.43
C ASP A 37 -3.22 -2.51 -4.13
N ILE A 38 -1.96 -2.89 -4.37
CA ILE A 38 -0.79 -2.07 -4.10
C ILE A 38 0.14 -2.05 -5.30
N ALA A 39 0.74 -0.88 -5.54
CA ALA A 39 1.82 -0.73 -6.49
C ALA A 39 2.91 0.14 -5.89
N PHE A 40 4.11 -0.42 -5.88
CA PHE A 40 5.33 0.27 -5.50
C PHE A 40 6.32 0.33 -6.67
N LYS A 41 7.23 1.28 -6.60
CA LYS A 41 8.35 1.42 -7.51
C LYS A 41 9.61 1.73 -6.71
N LEU A 42 10.64 0.94 -6.93
CA LEU A 42 11.98 1.23 -6.43
C LEU A 42 12.61 2.29 -7.33
N GLN A 43 13.00 3.40 -6.74
CA GLN A 43 13.73 4.46 -7.43
C GLN A 43 14.85 4.95 -6.53
N ASP A 44 16.08 4.83 -7.04
CA ASP A 44 17.31 5.12 -6.30
C ASP A 44 17.36 4.35 -4.96
N ALA A 45 17.44 5.07 -3.84
CA ALA A 45 17.41 4.51 -2.48
C ALA A 45 16.03 4.61 -1.81
N SER A 46 14.98 4.94 -2.56
CA SER A 46 13.62 5.17 -2.05
C SER A 46 12.62 4.15 -2.62
N LEU A 47 11.55 3.92 -1.85
CA LEU A 47 10.40 3.15 -2.29
C LEU A 47 9.25 4.13 -2.52
N LEU A 48 8.74 4.20 -3.74
CA LEU A 48 7.58 5.01 -4.09
C LEU A 48 6.33 4.14 -4.13
N GLN A 49 5.17 4.68 -3.77
CA GLN A 49 3.87 4.03 -3.83
C GLN A 49 2.86 4.92 -4.56
N LYS A 50 1.96 4.29 -5.31
CA LYS A 50 0.76 4.96 -5.80
C LYS A 50 -0.21 5.24 -4.64
N PRO A 51 -0.78 6.45 -4.53
CA PRO A 51 -1.77 6.76 -3.51
C PRO A 51 -3.06 5.97 -3.74
N PHE A 52 -3.73 5.60 -2.65
CA PHE A 52 -5.07 5.04 -2.74
C PHE A 52 -6.09 6.15 -3.01
N SER A 53 -7.14 5.80 -3.73
CA SER A 53 -8.34 6.61 -3.90
C SER A 53 -9.52 5.95 -3.20
N VAL A 54 -10.56 6.73 -2.88
CA VAL A 54 -11.83 6.16 -2.45
C VAL A 54 -12.73 5.98 -3.67
N ASP A 55 -13.28 4.79 -3.82
CA ASP A 55 -14.39 4.52 -4.70
C ASP A 55 -15.66 5.11 -4.08
N ILE A 56 -16.28 6.07 -4.76
CA ILE A 56 -17.45 6.80 -4.25
C ILE A 56 -18.71 5.95 -4.18
N SER A 57 -18.77 4.84 -4.91
CA SER A 57 -19.94 3.96 -4.97
C SER A 57 -19.93 2.94 -3.83
N THR A 58 -18.74 2.46 -3.43
CA THR A 58 -18.59 1.43 -2.38
C THR A 58 -17.98 1.97 -1.09
N GLY A 59 -17.42 3.19 -1.11
CA GLY A 59 -16.66 3.77 -0.01
C GLY A 59 -15.31 3.10 0.24
N ARG A 60 -14.91 2.12 -0.58
CA ARG A 60 -13.67 1.34 -0.39
C ARG A 60 -12.45 2.06 -0.96
N GLN A 61 -11.30 1.78 -0.36
CA GLN A 61 -10.03 2.19 -0.95
C GLN A 61 -9.71 1.33 -2.15
N VAL A 62 -9.25 1.97 -3.23
CA VAL A 62 -8.87 1.33 -4.48
C VAL A 62 -7.58 1.96 -5.02
N LEU A 63 -6.81 1.16 -5.74
CA LEU A 63 -5.67 1.65 -6.51
C LEU A 63 -6.17 2.04 -7.90
N ARG A 64 -5.94 3.29 -8.31
CA ARG A 64 -6.23 3.71 -9.69
C ARG A 64 -4.97 3.61 -10.53
N ASP A 65 -5.07 2.91 -11.67
CA ASP A 65 -3.90 2.69 -12.53
C ASP A 65 -3.32 3.99 -13.10
N SER A 66 -4.15 5.02 -13.29
CA SER A 66 -3.72 6.35 -13.76
C SER A 66 -2.93 7.15 -12.71
N SER A 67 -2.89 6.72 -11.45
CA SER A 67 -2.18 7.45 -10.40
C SER A 67 -0.65 7.36 -10.56
N ALA A 68 0.02 8.50 -10.37
CA ALA A 68 1.48 8.56 -10.32
C ALA A 68 2.02 7.98 -8.99
N TYR A 69 3.28 7.54 -9.00
CA TYR A 69 4.01 7.12 -7.81
C TYR A 69 4.43 8.36 -7.00
N SER A 70 3.56 8.83 -6.09
CA SER A 70 3.74 10.11 -5.38
C SER A 70 4.03 9.96 -3.88
N ILE A 71 3.75 8.81 -3.26
CA ILE A 71 4.08 8.58 -1.86
C ILE A 71 5.49 8.02 -1.77
N GLN A 72 6.41 8.70 -1.09
CA GLN A 72 7.80 8.27 -0.95
C GLN A 72 8.09 7.76 0.47
N TYR A 73 8.63 6.56 0.56
CA TYR A 73 9.16 5.96 1.78
C TYR A 73 10.68 6.06 1.78
N THR A 74 11.22 6.56 2.89
CA THR A 74 12.67 6.60 3.13
C THR A 74 13.13 5.31 3.79
N ARG A 75 14.27 4.80 3.33
CA ARG A 75 14.89 3.61 3.92
C ARG A 75 15.24 3.89 5.37
N ARG A 76 14.74 3.06 6.28
CA ARG A 76 15.18 2.99 7.68
C ARG A 76 15.97 1.70 7.87
N THR A 77 17.18 1.79 8.41
CA THR A 77 17.97 0.61 8.76
C THR A 77 17.47 0.06 10.09
N CYS A 78 17.13 -1.22 10.13
CA CYS A 78 16.86 -1.92 11.39
C CYS A 78 18.19 -2.07 12.15
N LYS A 79 18.22 -1.71 13.44
CA LYS A 79 19.36 -1.97 14.34
C LYS A 79 19.23 -3.35 14.96
#